data_AF-A0A402AKM5-F1
#
_entry.id   AF-A0A402AKM5-F1
#
_cell.length_a   1.000
_cell.length_b   1.000
_cell.length_c   1.000
_cell.angle_alpha   90.00
_cell.angle_beta   90.00
_cell.angle_gamma   90.00
#
_symmetry.space_group_name_H-M   'P 1'
#
loop_
_entity.id
_entity.type
_entity.pdbx_description
1 polymer ?
#
loop_
_entity_poly.entity_id
_entity_poly.type
_entity_poly.pdbx_seq_one_letter_code
_entity_poly.pdbx_strand_id
1 'polypeptide(L)' 'MIVLKHDGQPLEPDHGGPVRLLIPKLYAYKSAKWFDGLEFMERDRPGFWEQRGYSNEANPWKEERYW' A
#
# COMPACT_ATOMS: atom_id res chain seq x y z
N MET A 1 5.66 4.39 -5.16
CA MET A 1 7.15 4.28 -5.16
C MET A 1 7.53 2.90 -4.68
N ILE A 2 8.58 2.30 -5.24
CA ILE A 2 9.20 1.08 -4.71
C ILE A 2 10.31 1.49 -3.73
N VAL A 3 10.28 0.95 -2.51
CA VAL A 3 11.18 1.34 -1.42
C VAL A 3 11.99 0.14 -0.97
N LEU A 4 13.31 0.34 -0.90
CA LEU A 4 14.31 -0.68 -0.53
C LEU A 4 15.04 -0.37 0.79
N LYS A 5 14.90 0.87 1.28
CA LYS A 5 15.64 1.39 2.43
C LYS A 5 14.78 2.28 3.31
N HIS A 6 15.10 2.33 4.59
CA HIS A 6 14.54 3.24 5.59
C HIS A 6 15.70 3.82 6.41
N ASP A 7 15.74 5.14 6.58
CA ASP A 7 16.85 5.86 7.26
C ASP A 7 18.25 5.50 6.75
N GLY A 8 18.37 5.30 5.43
CA GLY A 8 19.62 4.92 4.77
C GLY A 8 20.01 3.45 4.91
N GLN A 9 19.33 2.69 5.77
CA GLN A 9 19.56 1.25 5.99
C GLN A 9 18.63 0.39 5.13
N PRO A 10 19.00 -0.87 4.82
CA PRO A 10 18.09 -1.83 4.20
C PRO A 10 16.77 -1.93 4.97
N LEU A 11 15.68 -2.21 4.26
CA LEU A 11 14.37 -2.32 4.87
C LEU A 11 14.30 -3.59 5.75
N GLU A 12 14.04 -3.41 7.04
CA GLU A 12 13.79 -4.53 7.95
C GLU A 12 12.51 -5.30 7.57
N PRO A 13 12.43 -6.62 7.87
CA PRO A 13 11.25 -7.44 7.54
C PRO A 13 9.93 -6.86 8.04
N ASP A 14 9.91 -6.30 9.26
CA ASP A 14 8.74 -5.68 9.86
C ASP A 14 8.27 -4.42 9.11
N HIS A 15 9.20 -3.74 8.42
CA HIS A 15 8.88 -2.62 7.54
C HIS A 15 8.49 -3.05 6.13
N GLY A 16 8.46 -4.36 5.86
CA GLY A 16 8.13 -4.96 4.57
C GLY A 16 9.35 -5.28 3.71
N GLY A 17 10.53 -5.45 4.32
CA GLY A 17 11.75 -5.80 3.60
C GLY A 17 11.66 -7.16 2.89
N PRO A 18 12.40 -7.37 1.77
CA PRO A 18 13.41 -6.47 1.21
C PRO A 18 12.85 -5.32 0.36
N VAL A 19 11.58 -5.38 -0.03
CA VAL A 19 10.94 -4.43 -0.94
C VAL A 19 9.51 -4.13 -0.48
N ARG A 20 9.13 -2.86 -0.43
CA ARG A 20 7.73 -2.46 -0.22
C ARG A 20 7.26 -1.46 -1.26
N LEU A 21 5.94 -1.39 -1.44
CA LEU A 21 5.28 -0.28 -2.10
C LEU A 21 4.99 0.83 -1.08
N LEU A 22 5.13 2.09 -1.50
CA LEU A 22 4.73 3.27 -0.73
C LEU A 22 3.94 4.25 -1.59
N ILE A 23 2.76 4.64 -1.09
CA ILE A 23 1.88 5.65 -1.66
C ILE A 23 1.66 6.74 -0.59
N PRO A 24 2.49 7.81 -0.58
CA PRO A 24 2.53 8.77 0.54
C PRO A 24 1.23 9.52 0.83
N LYS A 25 0.34 9.65 -0.16
CA LYS A 25 -0.87 10.48 -0.04
C LYS A 25 -2.11 9.72 0.42
N LEU A 26 -2.03 8.39 0.55
CA LEU A 26 -3.15 7.54 0.92
C LEU A 26 -2.91 6.89 2.28
N TYR A 27 -3.96 6.34 2.89
CA TYR A 27 -3.81 5.51 4.08
C TYR A 27 -2.84 4.34 3.82
N ALA A 28 -2.09 3.99 4.87
CA ALA A 28 -0.98 3.05 4.78
C ALA A 28 -1.36 1.63 4.31
N TYR A 29 -2.64 1.24 4.41
CA TYR A 29 -3.10 -0.06 3.90
C TYR A 29 -2.99 -0.19 2.38
N LYS A 30 -2.88 0.93 1.65
CA LYS A 30 -2.56 0.95 0.20
C LYS A 30 -1.06 0.79 -0.11
N SER A 31 -0.20 0.81 0.90
CA SER A 31 1.26 0.70 0.76
C SER A 31 1.74 -0.70 1.15
N ALA A 32 1.64 -1.65 0.20
CA ALA A 32 1.92 -3.07 0.42
C ALA A 32 3.35 -3.35 0.92
N LYS A 33 3.46 -4.23 1.92
CA LYS A 33 4.72 -4.82 2.38
C LYS A 33 5.04 -6.07 1.55
N TRP A 34 6.32 -6.47 1.51
CA TRP A 34 6.78 -7.68 0.82
C TRP A 34 6.34 -7.70 -0.64
N PHE A 35 6.63 -6.60 -1.33
CA PHE A 35 6.18 -6.35 -2.69
C PHE A 35 6.90 -7.26 -3.68
N ASP A 36 6.14 -8.13 -4.34
CA ASP A 36 6.64 -9.15 -5.26
C ASP A 36 6.39 -8.80 -6.74
N GLY A 37 5.27 -8.13 -7.04
CA GLY A 37 4.92 -7.80 -8.42
C GLY A 37 3.78 -6.80 -8.57
N LEU A 38 3.60 -6.34 -9.82
CA LEU A 38 2.53 -5.45 -10.23
C LEU A 38 1.82 -6.04 -11.46
N GLU A 39 0.50 -6.10 -11.42
CA GLU A 39 -0.34 -6.51 -12.54
C GLU A 39 -1.19 -5.33 -12.98
N PHE A 40 -1.25 -5.07 -14.29
CA PHE A 40 -2.16 -4.10 -14.87
C PHE A 40 -3.47 -4.78 -15.20
N MET A 41 -4.59 -4.17 -14.80
CA MET A 41 -5.93 -4.71 -15.02
C MET A 41 -6.76 -3.70 -15.82
N GLU A 42 -7.62 -4.18 -16.72
CA GLU A 42 -8.53 -3.33 -17.50
C GLU A 42 -9.63 -2.71 -16.64
N ARG A 43 -10.01 -3.39 -15.56
CA ARG A 43 -11.07 -2.97 -14.64
C ARG A 43 -10.55 -3.01 -13.21
N ASP A 44 -11.08 -2.11 -12.41
CA ASP A 44 -10.79 -2.10 -10.98
C ASP A 44 -11.34 -3.35 -10.29
N ARG A 45 -10.60 -3.86 -9.30
CA ARG A 45 -10.94 -5.05 -8.54
C ARG A 45 -10.58 -4.83 -7.06
N PRO A 46 -11.55 -4.90 -6.13
CA PRO A 46 -11.28 -4.78 -4.70
C PRO A 46 -10.22 -5.77 -4.22
N GLY A 47 -9.21 -5.25 -3.52
CA GLY A 47 -8.15 -6.03 -2.89
C GLY A 47 -8.52 -6.52 -1.49
N PHE A 48 -7.50 -6.95 -0.75
CA PHE A 48 -7.67 -7.55 0.58
C PHE A 48 -8.41 -6.63 1.57
N TRP A 49 -8.08 -5.34 1.59
CA TRP A 49 -8.67 -4.38 2.52
C TRP A 49 -10.02 -3.88 2.04
N GLU A 50 -10.18 -3.65 0.73
CA GLU A 50 -11.41 -3.13 0.16
C GLU A 50 -12.57 -4.11 0.31
N GLN A 51 -12.30 -5.41 0.18
CA GLN A 51 -13.25 -6.48 0.48
C GLN A 51 -13.66 -6.55 1.96
N ARG A 52 -12.93 -5.87 2.86
CA ARG A 52 -13.19 -5.82 4.31
C ARG A 52 -13.78 -4.48 4.76
N GLY A 53 -14.29 -3.69 3.84
CA GLY A 53 -14.96 -2.44 4.16
C GLY A 53 -14.09 -1.18 4.08
N TYR A 54 -12.82 -1.30 3.66
CA TYR A 54 -11.93 -0.15 3.51
C TYR A 54 -12.15 0.53 2.16
N SER A 55 -12.06 1.86 2.12
CA SER A 55 -12.25 2.64 0.89
C SER A 55 -11.20 2.32 -0.17
N ASN A 56 -11.59 2.42 -1.43
CA ASN A 56 -10.66 2.26 -2.54
C ASN A 56 -9.79 3.51 -2.75
N GLU A 57 -10.32 4.68 -2.45
CA GLU A 57 -9.69 5.99 -2.60
C GLU A 57 -8.70 6.27 -1.46
N ALA A 58 -9.04 5.85 -0.24
CA ALA A 58 -8.15 5.84 0.91
C ALA A 58 -7.55 7.21 1.28
N ASN A 59 -8.24 8.33 0.98
CA ASN A 59 -7.73 9.67 1.25
C ASN A 59 -7.82 10.02 2.75
N PRO A 60 -6.68 10.24 3.44
CA PRO A 60 -6.68 10.54 4.86
C PRO A 60 -7.22 11.94 5.20
N TRP A 61 -7.15 12.90 4.27
CA TRP A 61 -7.62 14.27 4.49
C TRP A 61 -9.12 14.42 4.34
N LYS A 62 -9.75 13.50 3.60
CA LYS A 62 -11.20 13.40 3.45
C LYS A 62 -11.81 12.34 4.36
N GLU A 63 -10.99 11.74 5.23
CA GLU A 63 -11.40 10.66 6.14
C GLU A 63 -12.01 9.43 5.43
N GLU A 64 -11.58 9.16 4.19
CA GLU A 64 -12.02 8.02 3.37
C GLU A 64 -11.34 6.73 3.85
N ARG A 65 -11.59 6.33 5.11
CA ARG A 65 -11.02 5.09 5.66
C ARG A 65 -11.84 3.87 5.29
N TYR A 66 -13.16 4.00 5.39
CA TYR A 66 -14.15 2.94 5.16
C TYR A 66 -15.19 3.40 4.13
N TRP A 67 -15.99 2.46 3.63
CA TRP A 67 -17.20 2.75 2.84
C TRP A 67 -18.36 3.25 3.70
#